data_AF-A0A1Q6M5P6-F1
#
_entry.id   AF-A0A1Q6M5P6-F1
#
_cell.length_a   1.000
_cell.length_b   1.000
_cell.length_c   1.000
_cell.angle_alpha   90.00
_cell.angle_beta   90.00
_cell.angle_gamma   90.00
#
_symmetry.space_group_name_H-M   'P 1'
#
loop_
_entity.id
_entity.type
_entity.pdbx_description
1 polymer ?
#
loop_
_entity_poly.entity_id
_entity_poly.type
_entity_poly.pdbx_seq_one_letter_code
_entity_poly.pdbx_strand_id
1 'polypeptide(L)'
;MNNLEVENKITNDVSIENKQRNFLQTNIGKAVNTGLNIGLRYILPDVIEDQVIEIKDSFLQNGFKEGIQTAIDSAINFGKSALGIVTGNFENVQQMQTAVKSGGIIDGISNVLNFTINKVVNSGKIPYALGSAIKTGKNAILNNITKNIESEFENQVNQIEKLNKYTNNWKDYFNNKDFDGMQREYDKIRGKMKEIAPIENTIKTARVVENLHKLIKNNGKNFDLTSEELELAKML
;
A
#
# COMPACT_ATOMS: atom_id res chain seq x y z
N MET A 1 -12.50 20.75 37.48
CA MET A 1 -11.43 20.55 36.48
C MET A 1 -11.59 19.15 35.94
N ASN A 2 -12.20 19.00 34.77
CA ASN A 2 -12.28 17.70 34.10
C ASN A 2 -10.92 17.45 33.45
N ASN A 3 -10.23 16.40 33.88
CA ASN A 3 -9.07 15.87 33.19
C ASN A 3 -9.47 15.56 31.75
N LEU A 4 -8.93 16.34 30.81
CA LEU A 4 -8.67 15.86 29.46
C LEU A 4 -7.64 14.73 29.59
N GLU A 5 -8.10 13.54 29.95
CA GLU A 5 -7.36 12.33 29.63
C GLU A 5 -7.37 12.24 28.11
N VAL A 6 -6.35 12.85 27.52
CA VAL A 6 -5.90 12.53 26.18
C VAL A 6 -5.49 11.06 26.24
N GLU A 7 -6.43 10.16 25.99
CA GLU A 7 -6.13 8.80 25.56
C GLU A 7 -5.45 8.90 24.18
N ASN A 8 -4.20 9.33 24.19
CA ASN A 8 -3.25 9.17 23.11
C ASN A 8 -2.84 7.68 23.05
N LYS A 9 -3.81 6.80 22.81
CA LYS A 9 -3.56 5.43 22.35
C LYS A 9 -3.19 5.41 20.86
N ILE A 10 -2.26 6.28 20.47
CA ILE A 10 -1.46 6.15 19.25
C ILE A 10 -0.03 5.78 19.67
N THR A 11 0.12 4.93 20.68
CA THR A 11 1.36 4.20 20.95
C THR A 11 1.28 2.84 20.28
N ASN A 12 1.64 2.83 19.01
CA ASN A 12 2.37 1.73 18.38
C ASN A 12 3.34 2.41 17.41
N ASP A 13 4.50 2.77 17.96
CA ASP A 13 5.54 3.60 17.37
C ASP A 13 6.36 2.82 16.32
N VAL A 14 5.64 2.19 15.40
CA VAL A 14 6.18 1.83 14.11
C VAL A 14 6.16 3.12 13.31
N SER A 15 7.34 3.70 13.05
CA SER A 15 7.50 4.87 12.17
C SER A 15 6.59 4.75 10.94
N ILE A 16 5.94 5.84 10.53
CA ILE A 16 5.08 5.85 9.31
C ILE A 16 5.84 5.24 8.13
N GLU A 17 7.15 5.44 8.06
CA GLU A 17 8.04 4.80 7.09
C GLU A 17 7.92 3.28 7.10
N ASN A 18 8.01 2.65 8.28
CA ASN A 18 7.88 1.19 8.42
C ASN A 18 6.48 0.73 8.03
N LYS A 19 5.42 1.50 8.35
CA LYS A 19 4.06 1.17 7.90
C LYS A 19 3.92 1.26 6.38
N GLN A 20 4.54 2.25 5.74
CA GLN A 20 4.60 2.39 4.28
C GLN A 20 5.37 1.24 3.63
N ARG A 21 6.53 0.87 4.19
CA ARG A 21 7.32 -0.27 3.74
C ARG A 21 6.53 -1.57 3.83
N ASN A 22 5.93 -1.86 4.98
CA ASN A 22 5.12 -3.05 5.18
C ASN A 22 3.91 -3.10 4.25
N PHE A 23 3.26 -1.95 4.03
CA PHE A 23 2.17 -1.83 3.07
C PHE A 23 2.63 -2.20 1.65
N LEU A 24 3.75 -1.64 1.20
CA LEU A 24 4.31 -1.92 -0.13
C LEU A 24 4.74 -3.38 -0.28
N GLN A 25 5.50 -3.92 0.67
CA GLN A 25 5.90 -5.33 0.67
C GLN A 25 4.70 -6.26 0.58
N THR A 26 3.65 -5.98 1.35
CA THR A 26 2.44 -6.82 1.39
C THR A 26 1.68 -6.74 0.07
N ASN A 27 1.35 -5.54 -0.40
CA ASN A 27 0.47 -5.38 -1.56
C ASN A 27 1.18 -5.65 -2.88
N ILE A 28 2.44 -5.23 -3.04
CA ILE A 28 3.26 -5.62 -4.20
C ILE A 28 3.52 -7.13 -4.17
N GLY A 29 3.80 -7.71 -2.99
CA GLY A 29 3.97 -9.17 -2.87
C GLY A 29 2.72 -9.95 -3.30
N LYS A 30 1.52 -9.48 -2.92
CA LYS A 30 0.24 -10.05 -3.40
C LYS A 30 0.09 -9.89 -4.92
N ALA A 31 0.35 -8.70 -5.46
CA ALA A 31 0.29 -8.43 -6.89
C ALA A 31 1.25 -9.32 -7.70
N VAL A 32 2.47 -9.54 -7.19
CA VAL A 32 3.46 -10.47 -7.75
C VAL A 32 2.92 -11.89 -7.75
N ASN A 33 2.38 -12.36 -6.63
CA ASN A 33 1.82 -13.71 -6.53
C ASN A 33 0.65 -13.94 -7.49
N THR A 34 -0.27 -12.96 -7.58
CA THR A 34 -1.40 -13.00 -8.53
C THR A 34 -0.90 -13.00 -9.98
N GLY A 35 0.01 -12.09 -10.32
CA GLY A 35 0.59 -11.99 -11.65
C GLY A 35 1.38 -13.23 -12.06
N LEU A 36 2.13 -13.84 -11.13
CA LEU A 36 2.81 -15.12 -11.33
C LEU A 36 1.82 -16.24 -11.61
N ASN A 37 0.76 -16.35 -10.81
CA ASN A 37 -0.25 -17.39 -10.97
C ASN A 37 -0.95 -17.31 -12.33
N ILE A 38 -1.41 -16.11 -12.71
CA ILE A 38 -2.04 -15.86 -14.01
C ILE A 38 -1.05 -16.14 -15.14
N GLY A 39 0.18 -15.63 -15.01
CA GLY A 39 1.23 -15.80 -16.00
C GLY A 39 1.56 -17.27 -16.25
N LEU A 40 1.75 -18.06 -15.19
CA LEU A 40 2.04 -19.50 -15.30
C LEU A 40 0.91 -20.26 -16.01
N ARG A 41 -0.35 -20.03 -15.64
CA ARG A 41 -1.49 -20.66 -16.31
C ARG A 41 -1.60 -20.27 -17.78
N TYR A 42 -1.23 -19.04 -18.11
CA TYR A 42 -1.21 -18.57 -19.49
C TYR A 42 -0.13 -19.26 -20.34
N ILE A 43 1.08 -19.42 -19.79
CA ILE A 43 2.21 -19.97 -20.55
C ILE A 43 2.30 -21.50 -20.50
N LEU A 44 1.57 -22.14 -19.58
CA LEU A 44 1.48 -23.58 -19.42
C LEU A 44 -0.01 -23.99 -19.44
N PRO A 45 -0.70 -23.93 -20.60
CA PRO A 45 -2.13 -24.26 -20.66
C PRO A 45 -2.40 -25.76 -20.48
N ASP A 46 -1.42 -26.61 -20.79
CA ASP A 46 -1.56 -28.07 -20.77
C ASP A 46 -1.14 -28.71 -19.43
N VAL A 47 -0.64 -27.92 -18.47
CA VAL A 47 -0.32 -28.43 -17.12
C VAL A 47 -1.55 -28.34 -16.24
N ILE A 48 -1.81 -29.37 -15.45
CA ILE A 48 -2.93 -29.37 -14.49
C ILE A 48 -2.62 -28.47 -13.30
N GLU A 49 -3.66 -28.05 -12.58
CA GLU A 49 -3.53 -27.08 -11.47
C GLU A 49 -2.52 -27.54 -10.39
N ASP A 50 -2.47 -28.83 -10.08
CA ASP A 50 -1.52 -29.39 -9.10
C ASP A 50 -0.06 -29.15 -9.51
N GLN A 51 0.26 -29.22 -10.81
CA GLN A 51 1.61 -28.93 -11.31
C GLN A 51 1.94 -27.44 -11.23
N VAL A 52 0.95 -26.56 -11.43
CA VAL A 52 1.14 -25.10 -11.22
C VAL A 52 1.44 -24.82 -9.74
N ILE A 53 0.78 -25.51 -8.82
CA ILE A 53 1.03 -25.42 -7.38
C ILE A 53 2.45 -25.90 -7.06
N GLU A 54 2.88 -27.06 -7.58
CA GLU A 54 4.24 -27.59 -7.39
C GLU A 54 5.33 -26.63 -7.89
N ILE A 55 5.10 -25.98 -9.04
CA ILE A 55 6.02 -24.96 -9.57
C ILE A 55 6.13 -23.79 -8.57
N LYS A 56 5.00 -23.28 -8.08
CA LYS A 56 4.98 -22.14 -7.14
C LYS A 56 5.60 -22.50 -5.80
N ASP A 57 5.31 -23.68 -5.27
CA ASP A 57 5.89 -24.16 -4.02
C ASP A 57 7.40 -24.34 -4.17
N SER A 58 7.85 -24.88 -5.30
CA SER A 58 9.27 -24.95 -5.64
C SER A 58 9.90 -23.56 -5.68
N PHE A 59 9.22 -22.55 -6.23
CA PHE A 59 9.74 -21.19 -6.24
C PHE A 59 9.87 -20.64 -4.81
N LEU A 60 8.82 -20.75 -4.00
CA LEU A 60 8.79 -20.27 -2.61
C LEU A 60 9.89 -20.91 -1.77
N GLN A 61 10.03 -22.23 -1.82
CA GLN A 61 11.07 -22.97 -1.10
C GLN A 61 12.50 -22.65 -1.56
N ASN A 62 12.67 -21.97 -2.69
CA ASN A 62 13.97 -21.69 -3.28
C ASN A 62 14.35 -20.20 -3.27
N GLY A 63 13.72 -19.40 -2.42
CA GLY A 63 14.12 -18.01 -2.16
C GLY A 63 13.37 -16.98 -3.01
N PHE A 64 12.27 -17.38 -3.68
CA PHE A 64 11.49 -16.44 -4.47
C PHE A 64 10.88 -15.35 -3.59
N LYS A 65 10.27 -15.70 -2.46
CA LYS A 65 9.60 -14.76 -1.56
C LYS A 65 10.59 -13.72 -1.01
N GLU A 66 11.71 -14.19 -0.49
CA GLU A 66 12.78 -13.36 0.09
C GLU A 66 13.45 -12.49 -0.98
N GLY A 67 13.64 -13.04 -2.18
CA GLY A 67 14.14 -12.31 -3.34
C GLY A 67 13.21 -11.16 -3.75
N ILE A 68 11.89 -11.42 -3.79
CA ILE A 68 10.89 -10.38 -4.09
C ILE A 68 10.86 -9.30 -3.01
N GLN A 69 10.91 -9.68 -1.73
CA GLN A 69 10.99 -8.70 -0.62
C GLN A 69 12.23 -7.81 -0.76
N THR A 70 13.39 -8.41 -1.05
CA THR A 70 14.64 -7.67 -1.29
C THR A 70 14.51 -6.72 -2.48
N ALA A 71 13.93 -7.18 -3.60
CA ALA A 71 13.70 -6.34 -4.78
C ALA A 71 12.78 -5.14 -4.46
N ILE A 72 11.73 -5.35 -3.67
CA ILE A 72 10.83 -4.28 -3.21
C ILE A 72 11.59 -3.26 -2.36
N ASP A 73 12.36 -3.71 -1.37
CA ASP A 73 13.09 -2.81 -0.48
C ASP A 73 14.17 -2.02 -1.22
N SER A 74 14.91 -2.67 -2.13
CA SER A 74 15.87 -1.99 -3.01
C SER A 74 15.18 -0.94 -3.89
N ALA A 75 14.05 -1.27 -4.49
CA ALA A 75 13.31 -0.33 -5.33
C ALA A 75 12.78 0.88 -4.53
N ILE A 76 12.25 0.64 -3.32
CA ILE A 76 11.81 1.72 -2.44
C ILE A 76 12.97 2.65 -2.09
N ASN A 77 14.12 2.09 -1.69
CA ASN A 77 15.28 2.87 -1.30
C ASN A 77 15.84 3.69 -2.47
N PHE A 78 16.06 3.04 -3.62
CA PHE A 78 16.56 3.72 -4.82
C PHE A 78 15.57 4.77 -5.32
N GLY A 79 14.28 4.43 -5.37
CA GLY A 79 13.22 5.34 -5.79
C GLY A 79 13.11 6.57 -4.89
N LYS A 80 13.22 6.40 -3.56
CA LYS A 80 13.28 7.53 -2.61
C LYS A 80 14.50 8.42 -2.90
N SER A 81 15.68 7.82 -3.08
CA SER A 81 16.89 8.58 -3.42
C SER A 81 16.74 9.35 -4.73
N ALA A 82 16.15 8.74 -5.76
CA ALA A 82 15.90 9.38 -7.06
C ALA A 82 14.89 10.54 -6.97
N LEU A 83 13.93 10.47 -6.05
CA LEU A 83 12.98 11.54 -5.77
C LEU A 83 13.53 12.63 -4.83
N GLY A 84 14.77 12.51 -4.35
CA GLY A 84 15.34 13.44 -3.36
C GLY A 84 14.75 13.29 -1.96
N ILE A 85 14.10 12.16 -1.66
CA ILE A 85 13.56 11.85 -0.34
C ILE A 85 14.71 11.30 0.51
N VAL A 86 15.47 12.21 1.13
CA VAL A 86 16.69 11.88 1.92
C VAL A 86 16.34 11.20 3.24
N THR A 87 15.29 11.66 3.91
CA THR A 87 14.69 11.03 5.10
C THR A 87 13.18 11.19 5.02
N GLY A 88 12.41 10.22 5.52
CA GLY A 88 10.98 10.39 5.73
C GLY A 88 10.03 9.55 4.87
N ASN A 89 8.77 9.96 4.93
CA ASN A 89 7.60 9.25 4.45
C ASN A 89 7.24 9.71 3.04
N PHE A 90 6.59 8.85 2.25
CA PHE A 90 5.88 9.31 1.06
C PHE A 90 4.75 10.26 1.46
N GLU A 91 4.71 11.43 0.84
CA GLU A 91 3.71 12.46 1.11
C GLU A 91 2.39 12.20 0.39
N ASN A 92 2.43 11.47 -0.73
CA ASN A 92 1.28 11.08 -1.53
C ASN A 92 1.52 9.74 -2.26
N VAL A 93 0.44 9.14 -2.78
CA VAL A 93 0.51 7.87 -3.53
C VAL A 93 1.32 8.01 -4.82
N GLN A 94 1.32 9.18 -5.46
CA GLN A 94 2.08 9.41 -6.68
C GLN A 94 3.60 9.32 -6.45
N GLN A 95 4.11 9.86 -5.33
CA GLN A 95 5.52 9.67 -4.94
C GLN A 95 5.81 8.19 -4.69
N MET A 96 4.92 7.48 -4.00
CA MET A 96 5.06 6.05 -3.73
C MET A 96 5.11 5.22 -5.03
N GLN A 97 4.17 5.47 -5.94
CA GLN A 97 4.11 4.84 -7.26
C GLN A 97 5.36 5.15 -8.08
N THR A 98 5.79 6.41 -8.09
CA THR A 98 6.97 6.86 -8.84
C THR A 98 8.22 6.19 -8.32
N ALA A 99 8.43 6.15 -7.00
CA ALA A 99 9.57 5.50 -6.37
C ALA A 99 9.63 4.01 -6.72
N VAL A 100 8.50 3.31 -6.71
CA VAL A 100 8.45 1.89 -7.07
C VAL A 100 8.77 1.68 -8.56
N LYS A 101 8.23 2.53 -9.44
CA LYS A 101 8.50 2.46 -10.90
C LYS A 101 9.96 2.82 -11.24
N SER A 102 10.44 3.97 -10.79
CA SER A 102 11.82 4.42 -11.03
C SER A 102 12.86 3.61 -10.25
N GLY A 103 12.41 2.96 -9.17
CA GLY A 103 13.16 2.01 -8.33
C GLY A 103 13.67 0.77 -9.04
N GLY A 104 13.24 0.50 -10.28
CA GLY A 104 13.60 -0.71 -11.00
C GLY A 104 12.95 -1.97 -10.43
N ILE A 105 11.75 -1.86 -9.84
CA ILE A 105 11.07 -3.00 -9.21
C ILE A 105 10.86 -4.17 -10.19
N ILE A 106 10.48 -3.87 -11.44
CA ILE A 106 10.22 -4.90 -12.45
C ILE A 106 11.51 -5.61 -12.86
N ASP A 107 12.62 -4.88 -12.95
CA ASP A 107 13.94 -5.46 -13.24
C ASP A 107 14.40 -6.36 -12.08
N GLY A 108 14.24 -5.90 -10.84
CA GLY A 108 14.50 -6.70 -9.65
C GLY A 108 13.70 -8.01 -9.64
N ILE A 109 12.40 -7.94 -9.91
CA ILE A 109 11.52 -9.12 -10.00
C ILE A 109 11.94 -10.04 -11.15
N SER A 110 12.29 -9.50 -12.32
CA SER A 110 12.80 -10.27 -13.47
C SER A 110 14.07 -11.05 -13.13
N ASN A 111 14.98 -10.43 -12.37
CA ASN A 111 16.20 -11.07 -11.90
C ASN A 111 15.91 -12.18 -10.89
N VAL A 112 14.99 -11.96 -9.95
CA VAL A 112 14.54 -12.99 -9.00
C VAL A 112 13.91 -14.16 -9.74
N LEU A 113 13.02 -13.92 -10.71
CA LEU A 113 12.43 -14.97 -11.54
C LEU A 113 13.50 -15.79 -12.27
N ASN A 114 14.44 -15.12 -12.96
CA ASN A 114 15.54 -15.80 -13.64
C ASN A 114 16.35 -16.69 -12.69
N PHE A 115 16.73 -16.15 -11.54
CA PHE A 115 17.48 -16.87 -10.52
C PHE A 115 16.72 -18.10 -10.02
N THR A 116 15.46 -17.91 -9.62
CA THR A 116 14.64 -18.99 -9.08
C THR A 116 14.39 -20.08 -10.12
N ILE A 117 14.05 -19.72 -11.38
CA ILE A 117 13.84 -20.69 -12.47
C ILE A 117 15.10 -21.54 -12.66
N ASN A 118 16.28 -20.93 -12.77
CA ASN A 118 17.52 -21.68 -12.95
C ASN A 118 17.80 -22.59 -11.74
N LYS A 119 17.55 -22.10 -10.52
CA LYS A 119 17.79 -22.87 -9.28
C LYS A 119 16.89 -24.10 -9.16
N VAL A 120 15.58 -23.97 -9.44
CA VAL A 120 14.64 -25.10 -9.34
C VAL A 120 14.84 -26.13 -10.46
N VAL A 121 15.28 -25.70 -11.65
CA VAL A 121 15.65 -26.60 -12.74
C VAL A 121 16.94 -27.36 -12.41
N ASN A 122 17.99 -26.66 -11.97
CA ASN A 122 19.28 -27.28 -11.66
C ASN A 122 19.21 -28.24 -10.47
N SER A 123 18.28 -28.02 -9.52
CA SER A 123 18.03 -28.93 -8.41
C SER A 123 17.12 -30.11 -8.75
N GLY A 124 16.59 -30.18 -9.99
CA GLY A 124 15.68 -31.24 -10.42
C GLY A 124 14.27 -31.15 -9.83
N LYS A 125 13.94 -30.08 -9.09
CA LYS A 125 12.61 -29.85 -8.50
C LYS A 125 11.54 -29.58 -9.56
N ILE A 126 11.94 -29.05 -10.71
CA ILE A 126 11.07 -28.85 -11.87
C ILE A 126 11.77 -29.45 -13.10
N PRO A 127 11.05 -30.22 -13.95
CA PRO A 127 11.58 -30.72 -15.21
C PRO A 127 12.16 -29.61 -16.09
N TYR A 128 13.25 -29.90 -16.80
CA TYR A 128 13.90 -28.95 -17.70
C TYR A 128 12.94 -28.37 -18.74
N ALA A 129 12.05 -29.19 -19.31
CA ALA A 129 11.06 -28.74 -20.29
C ALA A 129 10.14 -27.65 -19.72
N LEU A 130 9.63 -27.83 -18.50
CA LEU A 130 8.81 -26.83 -17.82
C LEU A 130 9.61 -25.58 -17.48
N GLY A 131 10.84 -25.73 -16.98
CA GLY A 131 11.73 -24.59 -16.73
C GLY A 131 12.02 -23.77 -17.99
N SER A 132 12.24 -24.43 -19.12
CA SER A 132 12.47 -23.80 -20.43
C SER A 132 11.23 -23.06 -20.94
N ALA A 133 10.04 -23.66 -20.79
CA ALA A 133 8.78 -23.01 -21.10
C ALA A 133 8.55 -21.77 -20.24
N ILE A 134 8.80 -21.84 -18.94
CA ILE A 134 8.70 -20.69 -18.02
C ILE A 134 9.69 -19.59 -18.40
N LYS A 135 10.93 -19.95 -18.74
CA LYS A 135 11.96 -18.99 -19.16
C LYS A 135 11.59 -18.27 -20.46
N THR A 136 11.04 -19.01 -21.43
CA THR A 136 10.54 -18.47 -22.70
C THR A 136 9.32 -17.56 -22.47
N GLY A 137 8.38 -18.00 -21.64
CA GLY A 137 7.16 -17.27 -21.29
C GLY A 137 7.33 -16.17 -20.25
N LYS A 138 8.55 -15.91 -19.76
CA LYS A 138 8.81 -15.01 -18.63
C LYS A 138 8.26 -13.60 -18.84
N ASN A 139 8.31 -13.07 -20.07
CA ASN A 139 7.78 -11.74 -20.35
C ASN A 139 6.26 -11.68 -20.16
N ALA A 140 5.52 -12.75 -20.44
CA ALA A 140 4.09 -12.81 -20.15
C ALA A 140 3.82 -12.80 -18.64
N ILE A 141 4.65 -13.53 -17.86
CA ILE A 141 4.59 -13.48 -16.38
C ILE A 141 4.87 -12.06 -15.87
N LEU A 142 5.97 -11.44 -16.33
CA LEU A 142 6.34 -10.08 -15.94
C LEU A 142 5.26 -9.07 -16.30
N ASN A 143 4.68 -9.15 -17.50
CA ASN A 143 3.59 -8.27 -17.91
C ASN A 143 2.37 -8.41 -17.00
N ASN A 144 2.03 -9.63 -16.58
CA ASN A 144 0.95 -9.84 -15.62
C ASN A 144 1.30 -9.26 -14.25
N ILE A 145 2.53 -9.44 -13.77
CA ILE A 145 3.00 -8.82 -12.51
C ILE A 145 2.92 -7.30 -12.58
N THR A 146 3.44 -6.68 -13.65
CA THR A 146 3.42 -5.22 -13.85
C THR A 146 1.98 -4.69 -13.79
N LYS A 147 1.06 -5.30 -14.56
CA LYS A 147 -0.36 -4.90 -14.57
C LYS A 147 -1.00 -4.99 -13.19
N ASN A 148 -0.72 -6.04 -12.42
CA ASN A 148 -1.26 -6.19 -11.07
C ASN A 148 -0.69 -5.12 -10.12
N ILE A 149 0.61 -4.81 -10.20
CA ILE A 149 1.22 -3.73 -9.40
C ILE A 149 0.60 -2.38 -9.76
N GLU A 150 0.41 -2.10 -11.04
CA GLU A 150 -0.22 -0.86 -11.51
C GLU A 150 -1.67 -0.74 -11.03
N SER A 151 -2.44 -1.82 -11.11
CA SER A 151 -3.82 -1.88 -10.61
C SER A 151 -3.92 -1.63 -9.11
N GLU A 152 -2.96 -2.11 -8.30
CA GLU A 152 -2.92 -1.80 -6.87
C GLU A 152 -2.73 -0.30 -6.59
N PHE A 153 -1.86 0.37 -7.37
CA PHE A 153 -1.70 1.82 -7.23
C PHE A 153 -2.93 2.60 -7.70
N GLU A 154 -3.56 2.19 -8.81
CA GLU A 154 -4.81 2.79 -9.28
C GLU A 154 -5.92 2.65 -8.24
N ASN A 155 -6.04 1.47 -7.62
CA ASN A 155 -6.98 1.27 -6.51
C ASN A 155 -6.69 2.23 -5.36
N GLN A 156 -5.42 2.41 -4.95
CA GLN A 156 -5.06 3.35 -3.89
C GLN A 156 -5.42 4.80 -4.23
N VAL A 157 -5.22 5.24 -5.47
CA VAL A 157 -5.67 6.57 -5.93
C VAL A 157 -7.19 6.70 -5.77
N ASN A 158 -7.95 5.72 -6.26
CA ASN A 158 -9.41 5.71 -6.17
C ASN A 158 -9.93 5.73 -4.71
N GLN A 159 -9.25 5.03 -3.80
CA GLN A 159 -9.63 5.04 -2.39
C GLN A 159 -9.36 6.41 -1.73
N ILE A 160 -8.26 7.08 -2.09
CA ILE A 160 -7.93 8.41 -1.60
C ILE A 160 -8.89 9.47 -2.14
N GLU A 161 -9.31 9.37 -3.41
CA GLU A 161 -10.33 10.26 -3.97
C GLU A 161 -11.67 10.17 -3.20
N LYS A 162 -12.08 8.94 -2.85
CA LYS A 162 -13.27 8.72 -2.01
C LYS A 162 -13.09 9.33 -0.62
N LEU A 163 -11.91 9.18 -0.01
CA LEU A 163 -11.61 9.81 1.28
C LEU A 163 -11.68 11.34 1.19
N ASN A 164 -11.13 11.93 0.13
CA ASN A 164 -11.17 13.37 -0.09
C ASN A 164 -12.61 13.86 -0.24
N LYS A 165 -13.48 13.10 -0.93
CA LYS A 165 -14.91 13.39 -1.00
C LYS A 165 -15.57 13.39 0.39
N TYR A 166 -15.34 12.35 1.20
CA TYR A 166 -15.89 12.32 2.57
C TYR A 166 -15.37 13.46 3.44
N THR A 167 -14.10 13.80 3.30
CA THR A 167 -13.46 14.92 4.00
C THR A 167 -14.12 16.25 3.61
N ASN A 168 -14.38 16.47 2.32
CA ASN A 168 -15.04 17.69 1.85
C ASN A 168 -16.49 17.77 2.33
N ASN A 169 -17.25 16.67 2.23
CA ASN A 169 -18.60 16.61 2.78
C ASN A 169 -18.61 16.91 4.29
N TRP A 170 -17.64 16.36 5.04
CA TRP A 170 -17.51 16.65 6.47
C TRP A 170 -17.28 18.14 6.73
N LYS A 171 -16.43 18.80 5.93
CA LYS A 171 -16.19 20.25 6.02
C LYS A 171 -17.44 21.06 5.70
N ASP A 172 -18.22 20.64 4.71
CA ASP A 172 -19.49 21.29 4.36
C ASP A 172 -20.49 21.20 5.52
N TYR A 173 -20.61 20.03 6.16
CA TYR A 173 -21.45 19.86 7.35
C TYR A 173 -20.95 20.66 8.56
N PHE A 174 -19.64 20.75 8.76
CA PHE A 174 -19.03 21.60 9.78
C PHE A 174 -19.42 23.07 9.57
N ASN A 175 -19.30 23.59 8.34
CA ASN A 175 -19.67 24.97 8.00
C ASN A 175 -21.18 25.24 8.18
N ASN A 176 -22.02 24.23 7.92
CA ASN A 176 -23.47 24.31 8.09
C ASN A 176 -23.94 24.04 9.53
N LYS A 177 -23.02 23.85 10.49
CA LYS A 177 -23.31 23.49 11.88
C LYS A 177 -24.16 22.22 12.02
N ASP A 178 -24.02 21.27 11.08
CA ASP A 178 -24.74 19.99 11.05
C ASP A 178 -23.86 18.86 11.63
N PHE A 179 -23.99 18.62 12.93
CA PHE A 179 -23.20 17.58 13.59
C PHE A 179 -23.53 16.16 13.11
N ASP A 180 -24.79 15.87 12.79
CA ASP A 180 -25.19 14.51 12.42
C ASP A 180 -24.68 14.18 11.02
N GLY A 181 -24.65 15.17 10.12
CA GLY A 181 -23.92 15.12 8.85
C GLY A 181 -22.43 14.86 9.04
N MET A 182 -21.77 15.62 9.92
CA MET A 182 -20.36 15.40 10.25
C MET A 182 -20.09 13.99 10.79
N GLN A 183 -20.91 13.49 11.71
CA GLN A 183 -20.74 12.16 12.31
C GLN A 183 -20.78 11.06 11.24
N ARG A 184 -21.72 11.15 10.28
CA ARG A 184 -21.79 10.19 9.16
C ARG A 184 -20.54 10.19 8.29
N GLU A 185 -20.04 11.36 7.92
CA GLU A 185 -18.83 11.45 7.08
C GLU A 185 -17.56 11.10 7.86
N TYR A 186 -17.50 11.44 9.15
CA TYR A 186 -16.40 11.06 10.03
C TYR A 186 -16.25 9.53 10.14
N ASP A 187 -17.35 8.80 10.28
CA ASP A 187 -17.31 7.34 10.33
C ASP A 187 -16.83 6.73 9.00
N LYS A 188 -17.21 7.32 7.85
CA LYS A 188 -16.70 6.91 6.53
C LYS A 188 -15.20 7.18 6.38
N ILE A 189 -14.72 8.35 6.84
CA ILE A 189 -13.30 8.72 6.85
C ILE A 189 -12.52 7.70 7.68
N ARG A 190 -12.96 7.39 8.91
CA ARG A 190 -12.32 6.40 9.78
C ARG A 190 -12.29 5.01 9.17
N GLY A 191 -13.37 4.60 8.50
CA GLY A 191 -13.41 3.32 7.78
C GLY A 191 -12.37 3.29 6.66
N LYS A 192 -12.38 4.32 5.80
CA LYS A 192 -11.51 4.40 4.63
C LYS A 192 -10.02 4.49 4.99
N MET A 193 -9.68 5.18 6.09
CA MET A 193 -8.29 5.28 6.59
C MET A 193 -7.65 3.92 6.92
N LYS A 194 -8.44 2.86 7.15
CA LYS A 194 -7.94 1.50 7.40
C LYS A 194 -7.53 0.75 6.12
N GLU A 195 -8.00 1.21 4.96
CA GLU A 195 -7.82 0.53 3.68
C GLU A 195 -6.71 1.14 2.81
N ILE A 196 -6.35 2.39 3.09
CA ILE A 196 -5.39 3.14 2.30
C ILE A 196 -3.96 2.97 2.83
N ALA A 197 -3.00 3.21 1.94
CA ALA A 197 -1.60 3.38 2.33
C ALA A 197 -1.48 4.47 3.41
N PRO A 198 -0.58 4.28 4.40
CA PRO A 198 -0.30 5.30 5.41
C PRO A 198 0.47 6.46 4.77
N ILE A 199 -0.25 7.44 4.24
CA ILE A 199 0.30 8.60 3.51
C ILE A 199 0.30 9.83 4.41
N GLU A 200 1.42 10.55 4.46
CA GLU A 200 1.63 11.67 5.39
C GLU A 200 0.52 12.73 5.29
N ASN A 201 0.26 13.25 4.09
CA ASN A 201 -0.73 14.31 3.88
C ASN A 201 -2.16 13.85 4.19
N THR A 202 -2.45 12.58 3.91
CA THR A 202 -3.74 11.98 4.19
C THR A 202 -3.95 11.80 5.70
N ILE A 203 -2.93 11.34 6.42
CA ILE A 203 -2.95 11.21 7.88
C ILE A 203 -3.14 12.58 8.53
N LYS A 204 -2.37 13.59 8.10
CA LYS A 204 -2.51 14.97 8.60
C LYS A 204 -3.94 15.49 8.41
N THR A 205 -4.50 15.34 7.21
CA THR A 205 -5.86 15.79 6.92
C THR A 205 -6.90 15.08 7.80
N ALA A 206 -6.79 13.76 7.94
CA ALA A 206 -7.70 12.97 8.77
C ALA A 206 -7.61 13.33 10.26
N ARG A 207 -6.41 13.65 10.77
CA ARG A 207 -6.20 14.11 12.16
C ARG A 207 -6.91 15.43 12.43
N VAL A 208 -6.80 16.42 11.53
CA VAL A 208 -7.51 17.70 11.68
C VAL A 208 -9.02 17.47 11.78
N VAL A 209 -9.57 16.63 10.89
CA VAL A 209 -10.98 16.23 10.93
C VAL A 209 -11.34 15.57 12.25
N GLU A 210 -10.52 14.62 12.71
CA GLU A 210 -10.73 13.91 13.98
C GLU A 210 -10.70 14.83 15.19
N ASN A 211 -9.72 15.74 15.27
CA ASN A 211 -9.55 16.68 16.37
C ASN A 211 -10.75 17.62 16.47
N LEU A 212 -11.13 18.26 15.35
CA LEU A 212 -12.28 19.16 15.30
C LEU A 212 -13.59 18.41 15.60
N HIS A 213 -13.76 17.21 15.04
CA HIS A 213 -14.96 16.40 15.29
C HIS A 213 -15.11 16.05 16.77
N LYS A 214 -14.02 15.62 17.41
CA LYS A 214 -14.00 15.29 18.85
C LYS A 214 -14.24 16.52 19.72
N LEU A 215 -13.63 17.66 19.38
CA LEU A 215 -13.83 18.92 20.09
C LEU A 215 -15.30 19.32 20.11
N ILE A 216 -15.94 19.37 18.94
CA ILE A 216 -17.37 19.70 18.82
C ILE A 216 -18.24 18.65 19.53
N LYS A 217 -17.89 17.37 19.42
CA LYS A 217 -18.64 16.31 20.11
C LYS A 217 -18.61 16.50 21.63
N ASN A 218 -17.45 16.86 22.18
CA ASN A 218 -17.22 16.95 23.61
C ASN A 218 -17.69 18.28 24.23
N ASN A 219 -17.79 19.35 23.42
CA ASN A 219 -18.25 20.66 23.88
C ASN A 219 -19.79 20.84 23.78
N GLY A 220 -20.55 19.76 23.60
CA GLY A 220 -22.01 19.79 23.51
C GLY A 220 -22.54 20.14 22.12
N LYS A 221 -21.82 19.80 21.05
CA LYS A 221 -22.12 20.16 19.65
C LYS A 221 -22.08 21.67 19.40
N ASN A 222 -21.23 22.39 20.13
CA ASN A 222 -21.02 23.83 19.93
C ASN A 222 -20.00 24.07 18.80
N PHE A 223 -20.40 24.85 17.80
CA PHE A 223 -19.59 25.18 16.64
C PHE A 223 -18.84 26.52 16.77
N ASP A 224 -19.12 27.28 17.82
CA ASP A 224 -18.49 28.58 18.06
C ASP A 224 -17.12 28.35 18.72
N LEU A 225 -16.18 27.86 17.89
CA LEU A 225 -14.80 27.56 18.28
C LEU A 225 -13.91 28.81 18.21
N THR A 226 -12.98 28.95 19.15
CA THR A 226 -12.01 30.05 19.11
C THR A 226 -10.92 29.80 18.07
N SER A 227 -10.20 30.86 17.68
CA SER A 227 -9.06 30.74 16.78
C SER A 227 -7.98 29.82 17.36
N GLU A 228 -7.74 29.87 18.68
CA GLU A 228 -6.79 29.00 19.36
C GLU A 228 -7.20 27.53 19.29
N GLU A 229 -8.49 27.22 19.44
CA GLU A 229 -9.02 25.86 19.31
C GLU A 229 -8.85 25.31 17.88
N LEU A 230 -9.10 26.14 16.88
CA LEU A 230 -8.92 25.78 15.46
C LEU A 230 -7.45 25.54 15.11
N GLU A 231 -6.54 26.36 15.62
CA GLU A 231 -5.09 26.17 15.40
C GLU A 231 -4.57 24.94 16.14
N LEU A 232 -5.00 24.71 17.38
CA LEU A 232 -4.63 23.52 18.14
C LEU A 232 -5.04 22.23 17.42
N ALA A 233 -6.22 22.22 16.79
CA ALA A 233 -6.69 21.07 16.02
C ALA A 233 -5.83 20.75 14.77
N LYS A 234 -5.05 21.72 14.27
CA LYS A 234 -4.10 21.54 13.16
C LYS A 234 -2.72 21.05 13.62
N MET A 235 -2.38 21.26 14.89
CA MET A 235 -1.06 20.95 15.45
C MET A 235 -0.95 19.54 16.05
N LEU A 236 -2.07 18.96 16.48
CA LEU A 236 -2.17 17.63 17.10
C LEU A 236 -2.37 16.51 16.07
#